data_AF-A0A3L6TI85-F1
#
_entry.id   AF-A0A3L6TI85-F1
#
_cell.length_a   1.000
_cell.length_b   1.000
_cell.length_c   1.000
_cell.angle_alpha   90.00
_cell.angle_beta   90.00
_cell.angle_gamma   90.00
#
_symmetry.space_group_name_H-M   'P 1'
#
loop_
_entity.id
_entity.type
_entity.pdbx_description
1 polymer ?
#
loop_
_entity_poly.entity_id
_entity_poly.type
_entity_poly.pdbx_seq_one_letter_code
_entity_poly.pdbx_strand_id
1 'polypeptide(L)' 'LWPDDWTAVTADGKRSAQFEHTLLVTETGCEVLTARLPSSPDVFPFLKP' A
#
# COMPACT_ATOMS: atom_id res chain seq x y z
N LEU A 1 -16.19 10.19 -8.10
CA LEU A 1 -15.01 10.48 -8.94
C LEU A 1 -14.99 11.96 -9.27
N TRP A 2 -13.81 12.54 -9.45
CA TRP A 2 -13.70 13.84 -10.09
C TRP A 2 -14.08 13.77 -11.58
N PRO A 3 -14.26 14.92 -12.26
CA PRO A 3 -14.61 14.95 -13.68
C PRO A 3 -13.53 14.38 -14.62
N ASP A 4 -12.36 14.00 -14.10
CA ASP A 4 -11.27 13.37 -14.86
C ASP A 4 -11.44 11.86 -15.03
N ASP A 5 -12.50 11.26 -14.47
CA ASP A 5 -12.81 9.83 -14.50
C ASP A 5 -11.71 8.90 -13.93
N TRP A 6 -10.76 9.45 -13.15
CA TRP A 6 -9.71 8.67 -12.49
C TRP A 6 -9.58 8.98 -11.00
N THR A 7 -9.66 10.23 -10.59
CA THR A 7 -9.38 10.63 -9.21
C THR A 7 -10.55 10.20 -8.32
N ALA A 8 -10.29 9.18 -7.50
CA ALA A 8 -11.19 8.74 -6.44
C ALA A 8 -10.89 9.52 -5.14
N VAL A 9 -11.87 10.31 -4.68
CA VAL A 9 -11.79 11.05 -3.42
C VAL A 9 -12.84 10.58 -2.42
N THR A 10 -12.57 10.77 -1.12
CA THR A 10 -13.55 10.56 -0.06
C THR A 10 -14.68 11.58 -0.18
N ALA A 11 -15.92 11.16 0.07
CA ALA A 11 -17.09 12.04 -0.05
C ALA A 11 -17.07 13.19 0.98
N ASP A 12 -16.38 13.01 2.11
CA ASP A 12 -16.26 14.00 3.18
C ASP A 12 -14.96 14.82 3.12
N GLY A 13 -14.12 14.58 2.11
CA GLY A 13 -12.85 15.29 1.92
C GLY A 13 -11.78 15.01 2.97
N LYS A 14 -11.98 14.04 3.87
CA LYS A 14 -10.95 13.67 4.85
C LYS A 14 -9.82 12.84 4.21
N ARG A 15 -8.69 12.81 4.90
CA ARG A 15 -7.48 12.07 4.48
C ARG A 15 -7.76 10.58 4.31
N SER A 16 -7.17 9.99 3.27
CA SER A 16 -7.11 8.55 3.02
C SER A 16 -5.66 8.10 2.91
N ALA A 17 -5.40 6.82 3.17
CA ALA A 17 -4.09 6.17 2.99
C ALA A 17 -4.29 4.76 2.44
N GLN A 18 -3.29 4.24 1.72
CA GLN A 18 -3.32 2.92 1.10
C GLN A 18 -1.93 2.25 1.23
N PHE A 19 -1.93 0.93 1.35
CA PHE A 19 -0.78 0.05 1.16
C PHE A 19 -1.18 -1.07 0.21
N GLU A 20 -0.20 -1.68 -0.47
CA GLU A 20 -0.45 -2.75 -1.43
C GLU A 20 0.65 -3.82 -1.38
N HIS A 21 0.24 -5.09 -1.48
CA HIS A 21 1.12 -6.21 -1.75
C HIS A 21 0.46 -7.17 -2.74
N THR A 22 1.24 -7.69 -3.67
CA THR A 22 0.88 -8.90 -4.45
C THR A 22 1.21 -10.15 -3.63
N LEU A 23 0.22 -11.04 -3.49
CA LEU A 23 0.33 -12.27 -2.72
C LEU A 23 0.22 -13.50 -3.63
N LEU A 24 1.04 -14.52 -3.36
CA LEU A 24 0.92 -15.86 -3.93
C LEU A 24 0.38 -16.81 -2.87
N VAL A 25 -0.71 -17.52 -3.15
CA VAL A 25 -1.23 -18.57 -2.26
C VAL A 25 -0.32 -19.80 -2.33
N THR A 26 0.03 -20.36 -1.19
CA THR A 26 0.83 -21.59 -1.06
C THR A 26 0.02 -22.66 -0.31
N GLU A 27 0.53 -23.88 -0.20
CA GLU A 27 -0.18 -25.00 0.46
C GLU A 27 -0.52 -24.71 1.93
N THR A 28 0.31 -23.91 2.61
CA THR A 28 0.20 -23.65 4.06
C THR A 28 -0.01 -22.18 4.40
N GLY A 29 -0.12 -21.29 3.40
CA GLY A 29 -0.27 -19.85 3.63
C GLY A 29 -0.15 -19.00 2.37
N CYS A 30 0.63 -17.92 2.44
CA CYS A 30 0.94 -17.08 1.29
C CYS A 30 2.39 -16.58 1.30
N GLU A 31 2.92 -16.33 0.12
CA GLU A 31 4.16 -15.59 -0.10
C GLU A 31 3.84 -14.16 -0.50
N VAL A 32 4.51 -13.20 0.13
CA VAL A 32 4.37 -11.77 -0.17
C VAL A 32 5.39 -11.39 -1.24
N LEU A 33 5.00 -11.48 -2.51
CA LEU A 33 5.89 -11.29 -3.68
C LEU A 33 6.53 -9.90 -3.78
N THR A 34 5.94 -8.92 -3.10
CA THR A 34 6.37 -7.51 -3.12
C THR A 34 6.86 -7.05 -1.74
N ALA A 35 7.25 -8.00 -0.88
CA ALA A 35 7.82 -7.70 0.44
C ALA A 35 9.12 -6.87 0.33
N ARG A 36 9.44 -6.14 1.40
CA ARG A 36 10.72 -5.42 1.50
C ARG A 36 11.90 -6.38 1.50
N LEU A 37 12.97 -5.98 0.83
CA LEU A 37 14.28 -6.60 0.91
C LEU A 37 15.12 -5.93 2.01
N PRO A 38 16.20 -6.56 2.51
CA PRO A 38 17.12 -5.93 3.45
C PRO A 38 17.72 -4.60 2.93
N SER A 39 17.82 -4.43 1.62
CA SER A 39 18.30 -3.22 0.95
C SER A 39 17.21 -2.17 0.68
N SER A 40 15.94 -2.47 0.96
CA SER A 40 14.84 -1.52 0.67
C SER A 40 14.92 -0.29 1.57
N PRO A 41 14.65 0.92 1.04
CA PRO A 41 14.67 2.16 1.81
C PRO A 41 13.48 2.25 2.78
N ASP A 42 13.59 3.10 3.80
CA ASP A 42 12.49 3.37 4.70
C ASP A 42 11.47 4.32 4.09
N VAL A 43 10.27 3.82 3.91
CA VAL A 43 9.15 4.54 3.30
C VAL A 43 8.49 5.55 4.24
N PHE A 44 8.61 5.35 5.56
CA PHE A 44 8.11 6.29 6.59
C PHE A 44 9.21 6.56 7.62
N PRO A 45 10.25 7.34 7.27
CA PRO A 45 11.41 7.54 8.13
C PRO A 45 11.08 8.26 9.43
N PHE A 46 9.99 9.04 9.45
CA PHE A 46 9.49 9.77 10.61
C PHE A 46 8.71 8.91 11.63
N LEU A 47 8.51 7.61 11.34
CA LEU A 47 7.89 6.65 12.27
C LEU A 47 8.91 5.82 13.05
N LYS A 48 10.21 5.99 12.76
CA LYS A 48 11.25 5.34 13.56
C LYS A 48 11.27 6.00 14.95
N PRO A 49 11.37 5.20 16.03
CA PRO A 49 11.53 5.74 17.38
C PRO A 49 12.81 6.55 17.54
#